data_AF-A0A512H5T2-F1
#
_entry.id   AF-A0A512H5T2-F1
#
_cell.length_a   1.000
_cell.length_b   1.000
_cell.length_c   1.000
_cell.angle_alpha   90.00
_cell.angle_beta   90.00
_cell.angle_gamma   90.00
#
_symmetry.space_group_name_H-M   'P 1'
#
loop_
_entity.id
_entity.type
_entity.pdbx_description
1 polymer ?
#
loop_
_entity_poly.entity_id
_entity_poly.type
_entity_poly.pdbx_seq_one_letter_code
_entity_poly.pdbx_strand_id
1 'polypeptide(L)'
;MRLILTALMALVLVATGGDFRQARAASPVPDLVRAAGASLPQDIRIAPGSLVVSRQDMLCLALNDYWEARGESLRGRVAVAQVVLNRARDPRFPGSLCDVITDDRSHASRRCQFSWACDGKSDTPANPEVWRSSVLLALSVLRRDNAINDPTGGALWYHARAVRPSWTRSLTRTVRIGAHYFYTDDQAPQIAMQSASRDPAQTADMDVPTTFADWSDDPHHGVPKRGVIYPNRPQRQE
;
A
#
# COMPACT_ATOMS: atom_id res chain seq x y z
N MET A 1 -5.96 -19.65 79.62
CA MET A 1 -4.79 -20.35 79.07
C MET A 1 -5.19 -21.14 77.83
N ARG A 2 -5.21 -20.50 76.65
CA ARG A 2 -5.21 -21.09 75.29
C ARG A 2 -4.72 -19.97 74.33
N LEU A 3 -3.46 -20.07 73.87
CA LEU A 3 -3.06 -20.48 72.52
C LEU A 3 -3.19 -19.33 71.49
N ILE A 4 -2.17 -18.47 71.42
CA ILE A 4 -1.11 -18.40 70.38
C ILE A 4 -1.63 -17.89 69.04
N LEU A 5 -1.30 -16.61 68.79
CA LEU A 5 -1.38 -15.90 67.51
C LEU A 5 -0.55 -16.62 66.44
N THR A 6 -1.16 -16.94 65.31
CA THR A 6 -0.45 -17.17 64.04
C THR A 6 -0.72 -15.97 63.13
N ALA A 7 0.31 -15.15 62.94
CA ALA A 7 0.33 -14.07 61.97
C ALA A 7 0.40 -14.67 60.55
N LEU A 8 -0.69 -14.57 59.79
CA LEU A 8 -0.65 -14.80 58.35
C LEU A 8 0.02 -13.59 57.68
N MET A 9 1.22 -13.81 57.18
CA MET A 9 1.92 -12.86 56.32
C MET A 9 1.23 -12.83 54.96
N ALA A 10 0.43 -11.79 54.70
CA ALA A 10 -0.17 -11.56 53.39
C ALA A 10 0.92 -11.10 52.42
N LEU A 11 1.37 -12.01 51.56
CA LEU A 11 2.25 -11.71 50.43
C LEU A 11 1.43 -10.95 49.37
N VAL A 12 1.57 -9.63 49.34
CA VAL A 12 1.05 -8.79 48.26
C VAL A 12 1.99 -8.96 47.06
N LEU A 13 1.61 -9.81 46.10
CA LEU A 13 2.22 -9.79 44.77
C LEU A 13 1.77 -8.50 44.07
N VAL A 14 2.69 -7.56 43.91
CA VAL A 14 2.49 -6.40 43.04
C VAL A 14 2.51 -6.90 41.61
N ALA A 15 1.34 -6.92 40.96
CA ALA A 15 1.20 -7.14 39.53
C ALA A 15 1.88 -5.99 38.79
N THR A 16 3.04 -6.26 38.18
CA THR A 16 3.63 -5.35 37.20
C THR A 16 2.83 -5.47 35.91
N GLY A 17 1.85 -4.57 35.76
CA GLY A 17 1.14 -4.35 34.51
C GLY A 17 2.10 -3.85 33.45
N GLY A 18 2.66 -4.78 32.68
CA GLY A 18 3.33 -4.52 31.41
C GLY A 18 2.47 -5.06 30.28
N ASP A 19 1.43 -4.31 29.89
CA ASP A 19 0.73 -4.52 28.62
C ASP A 19 1.66 -4.07 27.48
N PHE A 20 2.73 -4.84 27.25
CA PHE A 20 3.38 -4.83 25.96
C PHE A 20 2.36 -5.41 24.98
N ARG A 21 1.70 -4.51 24.24
CA ARG A 21 1.03 -4.87 22.99
C ARG A 21 2.04 -5.65 22.17
N GLN A 22 1.93 -6.97 22.21
CA GLN A 22 2.65 -7.86 21.35
C GLN A 22 2.28 -7.44 19.94
N ALA A 23 3.20 -6.74 19.27
CA ALA A 23 3.10 -6.52 17.84
C ALA A 23 2.83 -7.90 17.26
N ARG A 24 1.63 -8.14 16.73
CA ARG A 24 1.32 -9.38 16.06
C ARG A 24 2.37 -9.52 14.98
N ALA A 25 3.27 -10.49 15.13
CA ALA A 25 4.13 -10.89 14.03
C ALA A 25 3.20 -11.13 12.85
N ALA A 26 3.40 -10.38 11.76
CA ALA A 26 2.65 -10.59 10.53
C ALA A 26 2.75 -12.08 10.21
N SER A 27 1.59 -12.73 10.03
CA SER A 27 1.54 -14.13 9.62
C SER A 27 2.50 -14.32 8.43
N PRO A 28 3.23 -15.44 8.34
CA PRO A 28 4.05 -15.71 7.17
C PRO A 28 3.06 -16.02 6.04
N VAL A 29 2.59 -15.00 5.35
CA VAL A 29 2.00 -15.17 4.03
C VAL A 29 3.04 -15.99 3.26
N PRO A 30 2.66 -17.13 2.65
CA PRO A 30 3.58 -17.85 1.77
C PRO A 30 4.17 -16.80 0.86
N ASP A 31 5.50 -16.73 0.82
CA ASP A 31 6.24 -15.80 -0.04
C ASP A 31 5.56 -15.77 -1.41
N LEU A 32 4.75 -14.74 -1.64
CA LEU A 32 3.77 -14.67 -2.72
C LEU A 32 4.48 -14.88 -4.06
N VAL A 33 5.68 -14.32 -4.15
CA VAL A 33 6.62 -14.46 -5.26
C VAL A 33 7.00 -15.91 -5.49
N ARG A 34 7.39 -16.64 -4.42
CA ARG A 34 7.74 -18.06 -4.49
C ARG A 34 6.52 -18.93 -4.84
N ALA A 35 5.37 -18.69 -4.23
CA ALA A 35 4.14 -19.43 -4.49
C ALA A 35 3.67 -19.26 -5.95
N ALA A 36 3.78 -18.05 -6.49
CA ALA A 36 3.50 -17.77 -7.89
C ALA A 36 4.57 -18.30 -8.86
N GLY A 37 5.74 -18.73 -8.37
CA GLY A 37 6.90 -19.01 -9.24
C GLY A 37 7.39 -17.76 -10.00
N ALA A 38 7.07 -16.57 -9.48
CA ALA A 38 7.40 -15.30 -10.10
C ALA A 38 8.90 -15.06 -10.05
N SER A 39 9.50 -14.83 -11.21
CA SER A 39 10.93 -14.60 -11.36
C SER A 39 11.19 -13.53 -12.41
N LEU A 40 12.35 -12.90 -12.35
CA LEU A 40 12.76 -11.94 -13.36
C LEU A 40 13.01 -12.62 -14.70
N PRO A 41 12.50 -12.06 -15.81
CA PRO A 41 12.94 -12.45 -17.15
C PRO A 41 14.47 -12.41 -17.28
N GLN A 42 15.04 -13.40 -17.96
CA GLN A 42 16.49 -13.68 -17.97
C GLN A 42 17.37 -12.51 -18.50
N ASP A 43 16.79 -11.68 -19.34
CA ASP A 43 17.43 -10.55 -20.00
C ASP A 43 17.20 -9.23 -19.25
N ILE A 44 16.36 -9.21 -18.21
CA ILE A 44 16.20 -8.04 -17.34
C ILE A 44 17.25 -8.09 -16.23
N ARG A 45 18.10 -7.07 -16.18
CA ARG A 45 19.10 -6.87 -15.13
C ARG A 45 18.73 -5.67 -14.27
N ILE A 46 18.84 -5.84 -12.96
CA ILE A 46 18.61 -4.78 -11.96
C ILE A 46 19.96 -4.47 -11.33
N ALA A 47 20.43 -3.23 -11.49
CA ALA A 47 21.66 -2.79 -10.88
C ALA A 47 21.49 -2.69 -9.34
N PRO A 48 22.50 -3.06 -8.55
CA PRO A 48 22.47 -2.83 -7.09
C PRO A 48 22.14 -1.37 -6.77
N GLY A 49 21.28 -1.13 -5.78
CA GLY A 49 20.89 0.21 -5.34
C GLY A 49 19.93 0.99 -6.27
N SER A 50 19.60 0.45 -7.45
CA SER A 50 18.74 1.14 -8.43
C SER A 50 17.25 1.15 -8.09
N LEU A 51 16.83 0.34 -7.11
CA LEU A 51 15.45 0.31 -6.61
C LEU A 51 15.40 0.85 -5.19
N VAL A 52 14.26 1.47 -4.85
CA VAL A 52 13.97 1.97 -3.49
C VAL A 52 13.24 0.95 -2.61
N VAL A 53 13.00 -0.26 -3.12
CA VAL A 53 12.38 -1.38 -2.40
C VAL A 53 13.15 -2.68 -2.64
N SER A 54 12.80 -3.73 -1.91
CA SER A 54 13.36 -5.06 -2.12
C SER A 54 13.00 -5.63 -3.50
N ARG A 55 13.79 -6.59 -3.99
CA ARG A 55 13.45 -7.34 -5.21
C ARG A 55 12.13 -8.09 -5.05
N GLN A 56 11.83 -8.56 -3.85
CA GLN A 56 10.59 -9.29 -3.55
C GLN A 56 9.37 -8.36 -3.69
N ASP A 57 9.42 -7.17 -3.10
CA ASP A 57 8.38 -6.15 -3.25
C ASP A 57 8.14 -5.75 -4.70
N MET A 58 9.22 -5.58 -5.47
CA MET A 58 9.11 -5.30 -6.91
C MET A 58 8.39 -6.43 -7.65
N LEU A 59 8.68 -7.70 -7.34
CA LEU A 59 8.00 -8.84 -7.93
C LEU A 59 6.53 -8.96 -7.49
N CYS A 60 6.22 -8.63 -6.23
CA CYS A 60 4.83 -8.53 -5.77
C CYS A 60 4.07 -7.45 -6.55
N LEU A 61 4.66 -6.28 -6.76
CA LEU A 61 4.04 -5.21 -7.55
C LEU A 61 3.81 -5.65 -9.01
N ALA A 62 4.76 -6.38 -9.60
CA ALA A 62 4.61 -6.96 -10.94
C ALA A 62 3.47 -7.99 -10.98
N LEU A 63 3.33 -8.85 -9.97
CA LEU A 63 2.20 -9.78 -9.87
C LEU A 63 0.88 -9.04 -9.78
N ASN A 64 0.82 -7.98 -8.96
CA ASN A 64 -0.38 -7.19 -8.83
C ASN A 64 -0.79 -6.54 -10.15
N ASP A 65 0.15 -5.93 -10.87
CA ASP A 65 -0.13 -5.42 -12.22
C ASP A 65 -0.62 -6.52 -13.17
N TYR A 66 0.04 -7.69 -13.18
CA TYR A 66 -0.31 -8.81 -14.04
C TYR A 66 -1.74 -9.33 -13.82
N TRP A 67 -2.22 -9.32 -12.58
CA TRP A 67 -3.53 -9.85 -12.22
C TRP A 67 -4.64 -8.80 -12.18
N GLU A 68 -4.35 -7.59 -11.72
CA GLU A 68 -5.35 -6.51 -11.56
C GLU A 68 -5.47 -5.61 -12.78
N ALA A 69 -4.36 -5.35 -13.47
CA ALA A 69 -4.29 -4.20 -14.39
C ALA A 69 -3.75 -4.52 -15.78
N ARG A 70 -3.29 -5.74 -16.07
CA ARG A 70 -2.65 -6.07 -17.37
C ARG A 70 -3.47 -5.71 -18.62
N GLY A 71 -4.80 -5.65 -18.50
CA GLY A 71 -5.71 -5.25 -19.58
C GLY A 71 -5.97 -3.74 -19.69
N GLU A 72 -5.46 -2.94 -18.76
CA GLU A 72 -5.60 -1.50 -18.75
C GLU A 72 -4.54 -0.81 -19.63
N SER A 73 -4.79 0.45 -19.97
CA SER A 73 -3.77 1.33 -20.57
C SER A 73 -2.53 1.45 -19.66
N LEU A 74 -1.36 1.78 -20.22
CA LEU A 74 -0.13 2.00 -19.44
C LEU A 74 -0.36 2.98 -18.26
N ARG A 75 -1.09 4.08 -18.50
CA ARG A 75 -1.43 5.05 -17.44
C ARG A 75 -2.32 4.44 -16.35
N GLY A 76 -3.26 3.56 -16.72
CA GLY A 76 -4.12 2.84 -15.77
C GLY A 76 -3.35 1.83 -14.92
N ARG A 77 -2.45 1.09 -15.55
CA ARG A 77 -1.53 0.17 -14.87
C ARG A 77 -0.62 0.87 -13.86
N VAL A 78 -0.01 1.98 -14.26
CA VAL A 78 0.76 2.86 -13.36
C VAL A 78 -0.12 3.37 -12.23
N ALA A 79 -1.37 3.77 -12.50
CA ALA A 79 -2.28 4.25 -11.47
C ALA A 79 -2.61 3.20 -10.41
N VAL A 80 -2.87 1.94 -10.81
CA VAL A 80 -3.09 0.84 -9.86
C VAL A 80 -1.83 0.55 -9.04
N ALA A 81 -0.66 0.52 -9.68
CA ALA A 81 0.61 0.36 -8.97
C ALA A 81 0.83 1.49 -7.94
N GLN A 82 0.55 2.74 -8.31
CA GLN A 82 0.69 3.88 -7.42
C GLN A 82 -0.23 3.83 -6.21
N VAL A 83 -1.41 3.20 -6.30
CA VAL A 83 -2.26 2.96 -5.12
C VAL A 83 -1.58 1.99 -4.14
N VAL A 84 -0.95 0.92 -4.61
CA VAL A 84 -0.18 -0.01 -3.74
C VAL A 84 0.95 0.72 -3.05
N LEU A 85 1.70 1.50 -3.83
CA LEU A 85 2.80 2.34 -3.35
C LEU A 85 2.30 3.31 -2.29
N ASN A 86 1.30 4.14 -2.60
CA ASN A 86 0.72 5.12 -1.68
C ASN A 86 0.24 4.49 -0.36
N ARG A 87 -0.34 3.30 -0.42
CA ARG A 87 -0.71 2.55 0.80
C ARG A 87 0.52 2.14 1.58
N ALA A 88 1.55 1.57 0.96
CA ALA A 88 2.78 1.20 1.68
C ALA A 88 3.46 2.38 2.39
N ARG A 89 3.16 3.61 1.95
CA ARG A 89 3.62 4.85 2.59
C ARG A 89 2.75 5.31 3.75
N ASP A 90 1.48 4.97 3.71
CA ASP A 90 0.51 5.47 4.65
C ASP A 90 0.52 4.59 5.91
N PRO A 91 0.74 5.16 7.11
CA PRO A 91 0.89 4.40 8.35
C PRO A 91 -0.36 3.61 8.74
N ARG A 92 -1.48 3.84 8.06
CA ARG A 92 -2.70 3.03 8.20
C ARG A 92 -2.60 1.69 7.51
N PHE A 93 -1.64 1.45 6.63
CA PHE A 93 -1.49 0.22 5.86
C PHE A 93 -0.16 -0.49 6.19
N PRO A 94 0.00 -1.76 5.79
CA PRO A 94 1.30 -2.43 5.90
C PRO A 94 2.40 -1.66 5.18
N GLY A 95 3.63 -1.72 5.70
CA GLY A 95 4.76 -0.92 5.19
C GLY A 95 5.51 -1.52 3.99
N SER A 96 5.15 -2.72 3.53
CA SER A 96 5.76 -3.37 2.36
C SER A 96 4.75 -3.55 1.23
N LEU A 97 5.21 -3.65 -0.02
CA LEU A 97 4.33 -3.80 -1.17
C LEU A 97 3.65 -5.16 -1.15
N CYS A 98 4.41 -6.22 -0.81
CA CYS A 98 3.85 -7.56 -0.68
C CYS A 98 2.76 -7.62 0.40
N ASP A 99 2.97 -6.99 1.56
CA ASP A 99 1.97 -7.01 2.64
C ASP A 99 0.73 -6.19 2.26
N VAL A 100 0.87 -5.07 1.56
CA VAL A 100 -0.28 -4.30 1.03
C VAL A 100 -1.09 -5.14 0.03
N ILE A 101 -0.42 -5.93 -0.81
CA ILE A 101 -1.07 -6.75 -1.83
C ILE A 101 -1.79 -7.94 -1.21
N THR A 102 -1.19 -8.55 -0.19
CA THR A 102 -1.71 -9.74 0.49
C THR A 102 -2.59 -9.41 1.70
N ASP A 103 -2.84 -8.12 1.92
CA ASP A 103 -3.65 -7.60 3.01
C ASP A 103 -5.08 -8.14 2.98
N ASP A 104 -5.49 -8.77 4.08
CA ASP A 104 -6.78 -9.44 4.26
C ASP A 104 -7.72 -8.72 5.24
N ARG A 105 -7.41 -7.46 5.57
CA ARG A 105 -8.09 -6.64 6.60
C ARG A 105 -9.61 -6.45 6.47
N SER A 106 -10.27 -6.99 5.45
CA SER A 106 -11.72 -7.05 5.37
C SER A 106 -12.36 -8.09 6.32
N HIS A 107 -11.55 -9.00 6.92
CA HIS A 107 -11.94 -10.04 7.87
C HIS A 107 -13.08 -10.99 7.44
N ALA A 108 -13.48 -10.97 6.17
CA ALA A 108 -14.45 -11.87 5.60
C ALA A 108 -13.74 -12.88 4.69
N SER A 109 -14.13 -14.16 4.77
CA SER A 109 -13.57 -15.19 3.89
C SER A 109 -13.69 -14.77 2.42
N ARG A 110 -12.57 -14.82 1.69
CA ARG A 110 -12.42 -14.43 0.27
C ARG A 110 -12.55 -12.92 -0.04
N ARG A 111 -12.22 -12.04 0.90
CA ARG A 111 -12.27 -10.58 0.67
C ARG A 111 -10.89 -9.94 0.83
N CYS A 112 -9.95 -10.28 -0.04
CA CYS A 112 -8.66 -9.62 -0.03
C CYS A 112 -8.75 -8.22 -0.62
N GLN A 113 -7.75 -7.40 -0.29
CA GLN A 113 -7.62 -6.08 -0.88
C GLN A 113 -7.48 -6.16 -2.40
N PHE A 114 -6.81 -7.19 -2.92
CA PHE A 114 -6.77 -7.54 -4.34
C PHE A 114 -7.36 -8.93 -4.50
N SER A 115 -8.40 -9.06 -5.32
CA SER A 115 -9.26 -10.26 -5.29
C SER A 115 -8.52 -11.51 -5.74
N TRP A 116 -7.56 -11.38 -6.66
CA TRP A 116 -6.72 -12.48 -7.12
C TRP A 116 -5.92 -13.14 -6.00
N ALA A 117 -5.47 -12.36 -5.00
CA ALA A 117 -4.63 -12.87 -3.91
C ALA A 117 -5.33 -13.87 -2.97
N CYS A 118 -6.67 -14.02 -3.06
CA CYS A 118 -7.38 -15.07 -2.33
C CYS A 118 -8.60 -15.65 -3.05
N ASP A 119 -8.63 -15.60 -4.37
CA ASP A 119 -9.69 -16.27 -5.13
C ASP A 119 -9.51 -17.80 -5.16
N GLY A 120 -8.34 -18.30 -4.73
CA GLY A 120 -7.97 -19.71 -4.66
C GLY A 120 -7.49 -20.28 -6.01
N LYS A 121 -7.24 -19.42 -7.00
CA LYS A 121 -6.67 -19.81 -8.29
C LYS A 121 -5.14 -19.77 -8.22
N SER A 122 -4.49 -20.20 -9.30
CA SER A 122 -3.04 -20.11 -9.42
C SER A 122 -2.60 -18.68 -9.68
N ASP A 123 -1.63 -18.21 -8.89
CA ASP A 123 -1.01 -16.90 -9.05
C ASP A 123 0.14 -16.89 -10.07
N THR A 124 0.42 -18.04 -10.71
CA THR A 124 1.51 -18.18 -11.68
C THR A 124 1.19 -17.44 -12.98
N PRO A 125 2.04 -16.48 -13.42
CA PRO A 125 1.85 -15.79 -14.67
C PRO A 125 1.98 -16.74 -15.88
N ALA A 126 0.85 -17.06 -16.51
CA ALA A 126 0.81 -17.99 -17.65
C ALA A 126 1.33 -17.40 -18.98
N ASN A 127 1.30 -16.07 -19.16
CA ASN A 127 1.76 -15.40 -20.37
C ASN A 127 3.13 -14.71 -20.12
N PRO A 128 4.24 -15.22 -20.69
CA PRO A 128 5.58 -14.67 -20.44
C PRO A 128 5.77 -13.23 -20.94
N GLU A 129 5.13 -12.84 -22.04
CA GLU A 129 5.24 -11.50 -22.61
C GLU A 129 4.54 -10.47 -21.72
N VAL A 130 3.33 -10.80 -21.25
CA VAL A 130 2.59 -9.96 -20.33
C VAL A 130 3.29 -9.90 -18.97
N TRP A 131 3.84 -11.03 -18.48
CA TRP A 131 4.64 -11.05 -17.25
C TRP A 131 5.85 -10.13 -17.35
N ARG A 132 6.60 -10.21 -18.46
CA ARG A 132 7.71 -9.31 -18.74
C ARG A 132 7.28 -7.84 -18.71
N SER A 133 6.16 -7.51 -19.35
CA SER A 133 5.59 -6.17 -19.37
C SER A 133 5.24 -5.67 -17.95
N SER A 134 4.69 -6.54 -17.09
CA SER A 134 4.41 -6.23 -15.68
C SER A 134 5.68 -5.99 -14.87
N VAL A 135 6.74 -6.77 -15.09
CA VAL A 135 8.05 -6.55 -14.45
C VAL A 135 8.65 -5.21 -14.88
N LEU A 136 8.59 -4.86 -16.17
CA LEU A 136 9.09 -3.57 -16.66
C LEU A 136 8.31 -2.39 -16.08
N LEU A 137 6.99 -2.52 -15.91
CA LEU A 137 6.17 -1.51 -15.26
C LEU A 137 6.55 -1.31 -13.80
N ALA A 138 6.68 -2.41 -13.04
CA ALA A 138 7.08 -2.36 -11.64
C ALA A 138 8.45 -1.70 -11.48
N LEU A 139 9.42 -2.05 -12.33
CA LEU A 139 10.72 -1.38 -12.34
C LEU A 139 10.56 0.12 -12.60
N SER A 140 9.76 0.52 -13.58
CA SER A 140 9.62 1.92 -14.00
C SER A 140 9.01 2.83 -12.92
N VAL A 141 8.21 2.30 -11.99
CA VAL A 141 7.65 3.09 -10.88
C VAL A 141 8.52 3.05 -9.61
N LEU A 142 9.48 2.11 -9.53
CA LEU A 142 10.33 1.88 -8.35
C LEU A 142 11.80 2.29 -8.53
N ARG A 143 12.20 2.78 -9.71
CA ARG A 143 13.58 3.25 -9.94
C ARG A 143 13.89 4.48 -9.10
N ARG A 144 15.08 4.50 -8.49
CA ARG A 144 15.57 5.65 -7.73
C ARG A 144 15.65 6.94 -8.57
N ASP A 145 16.31 6.87 -9.73
CA ASP A 145 16.71 8.08 -10.46
C ASP A 145 15.73 8.53 -11.55
N ASN A 146 14.64 7.79 -11.80
CA ASN A 146 13.68 8.10 -12.87
C ASN A 146 12.36 7.34 -12.70
N ALA A 147 11.79 7.35 -11.49
CA ALA A 147 10.48 6.75 -11.26
C ALA A 147 9.38 7.56 -11.97
N ILE A 148 8.38 6.86 -12.52
CA ILE A 148 7.19 7.53 -13.09
C ILE A 148 6.39 8.20 -11.96
N ASN A 149 6.02 9.47 -12.17
CA ASN A 149 5.18 10.25 -11.25
C ASN A 149 3.81 9.59 -11.02
N ASP A 150 3.23 9.80 -9.82
CA ASP A 150 1.90 9.34 -9.48
C ASP A 150 0.81 10.10 -10.28
N PRO A 151 0.11 9.47 -11.23
CA PRO A 151 -0.94 10.14 -12.00
C PRO A 151 -2.27 10.22 -11.23
N THR A 152 -2.35 9.61 -10.04
CA THR A 152 -3.57 9.49 -9.24
C THR A 152 -3.75 10.63 -8.24
N GLY A 153 -2.70 11.41 -7.99
CA GLY A 153 -2.71 12.49 -7.00
C GLY A 153 -2.83 11.96 -5.57
N GLY A 154 -2.07 10.93 -5.21
CA GLY A 154 -2.06 10.38 -3.85
C GLY A 154 -3.27 9.52 -3.54
N ALA A 155 -3.83 8.81 -4.52
CA ALA A 155 -4.99 7.96 -4.28
C ALA A 155 -4.61 6.72 -3.46
N LEU A 156 -5.48 6.38 -2.52
CA LEU A 156 -5.41 5.16 -1.70
C LEU A 156 -6.55 4.19 -2.01
N TRP A 157 -7.59 4.68 -2.70
CA TRP A 157 -8.74 3.89 -3.14
C TRP A 157 -9.05 4.05 -4.61
N TYR A 158 -9.56 2.99 -5.24
CA TYR A 158 -10.17 3.06 -6.57
C TYR A 158 -11.34 2.08 -6.70
N HIS A 159 -12.17 2.29 -7.73
CA HIS A 159 -13.17 1.30 -8.16
C HIS A 159 -13.42 1.38 -9.66
N ALA A 160 -13.90 0.28 -10.24
CA ALA A 160 -14.33 0.23 -11.62
C ALA A 160 -15.61 1.06 -11.84
N ARG A 161 -15.68 1.81 -12.94
CA ARG A 161 -16.81 2.69 -13.29
C ARG A 161 -18.17 1.99 -13.32
N ALA A 162 -18.17 0.67 -13.52
CA ALA A 162 -19.38 -0.15 -13.58
C ALA A 162 -20.08 -0.28 -12.22
N VAL A 163 -19.40 -0.01 -11.11
CA VAL A 163 -19.95 -0.15 -9.75
C VAL A 163 -20.07 1.21 -9.05
N ARG A 164 -20.90 1.26 -7.99
CA ARG A 164 -21.15 2.49 -7.20
C ARG A 164 -21.06 2.20 -5.70
N PRO A 165 -19.84 2.04 -5.16
CA PRO A 165 -19.68 1.69 -3.77
C PRO A 165 -20.07 2.85 -2.84
N SER A 166 -20.78 2.54 -1.76
CA SER A 166 -21.24 3.54 -0.77
C SER A 166 -20.10 4.26 -0.06
N TRP A 167 -18.93 3.61 0.04
CA TRP A 167 -17.74 4.17 0.68
C TRP A 167 -17.19 5.42 -0.01
N THR A 168 -17.49 5.61 -1.28
CA THR A 168 -17.02 6.78 -2.04
C THR A 168 -17.57 8.09 -1.51
N ARG A 169 -18.70 8.05 -0.77
CA ARG A 169 -19.39 9.25 -0.26
C ARG A 169 -18.58 10.05 0.75
N SER A 170 -17.63 9.43 1.44
CA SER A 170 -16.77 10.10 2.43
C SER A 170 -15.38 10.42 1.89
N LEU A 171 -15.10 10.10 0.62
CA LEU A 171 -13.81 10.29 -0.02
C LEU A 171 -13.87 11.35 -1.12
N THR A 172 -12.72 11.95 -1.36
CA THR A 172 -12.50 12.89 -2.45
C THR A 172 -12.06 12.11 -3.68
N ARG A 173 -12.78 12.27 -4.80
CA ARG A 173 -12.32 11.73 -6.09
C ARG A 173 -11.18 12.61 -6.61
N THR A 174 -10.01 12.02 -6.84
CA THR A 174 -8.82 12.74 -7.36
C THR A 174 -8.85 12.81 -8.88
N VAL A 175 -9.02 11.66 -9.53
CA VAL A 175 -8.94 11.55 -11.00
C VAL A 175 -9.75 10.36 -11.51
N ARG A 176 -10.05 10.38 -12.81
CA ARG A 176 -10.50 9.21 -13.57
C ARG A 176 -9.42 8.83 -14.57
N ILE A 177 -8.97 7.57 -14.54
CA ILE A 177 -8.01 7.03 -15.51
C ILE A 177 -8.59 5.72 -16.05
N GLY A 178 -8.74 5.63 -17.37
CA GLY A 178 -9.36 4.47 -18.02
C GLY A 178 -10.76 4.19 -17.47
N ALA A 179 -10.99 2.94 -17.07
CA ALA A 179 -12.24 2.48 -16.49
C ALA A 179 -12.37 2.73 -14.97
N HIS A 180 -11.40 3.39 -14.34
CA HIS A 180 -11.32 3.50 -12.88
C HIS A 180 -11.45 4.94 -12.37
N TYR A 181 -12.14 5.10 -11.24
CA TYR A 181 -12.16 6.32 -10.45
C TYR A 181 -11.24 6.15 -9.24
N PHE A 182 -10.38 7.13 -9.01
CA PHE A 182 -9.39 7.15 -7.92
C PHE A 182 -9.78 8.14 -6.84
N TYR A 183 -9.46 7.82 -5.59
CA TYR A 183 -9.92 8.53 -4.41
C TYR A 183 -8.84 8.66 -3.35
N THR A 184 -8.90 9.76 -2.61
CA THR A 184 -8.12 10.05 -1.43
C THR A 184 -9.04 10.57 -0.32
N ASP A 185 -8.55 10.58 0.92
CA ASP A 185 -9.14 11.34 2.01
C ASP A 185 -8.28 12.52 2.45
N ASP A 186 -7.08 12.69 1.88
CA ASP A 186 -6.30 13.91 2.00
C ASP A 186 -6.96 15.00 1.15
N GLN A 187 -7.20 16.17 1.75
CA GLN A 187 -7.77 17.32 1.04
C GLN A 187 -6.68 18.09 0.27
N ALA A 188 -5.39 17.83 0.53
CA ALA A 188 -4.27 18.52 -0.12
C ALA A 188 -4.30 18.48 -1.65
N PRO A 189 -4.64 17.36 -2.33
CA PRO A 189 -4.74 17.33 -3.79
C PRO A 189 -5.85 18.22 -4.36
N GLN A 190 -6.95 18.41 -3.63
CA GLN A 190 -8.00 19.36 -4.04
C GLN A 190 -7.57 20.81 -3.81
N ILE A 191 -6.91 21.08 -2.69
CA ILE A 191 -6.39 22.42 -2.38
C ILE A 191 -5.36 22.81 -3.45
N ALA A 192 -4.43 21.93 -3.79
CA ALA A 192 -3.43 22.15 -4.84
C ALA A 192 -4.06 22.37 -6.23
N MET A 193 -5.08 21.59 -6.60
CA MET A 193 -5.77 21.77 -7.90
C MET A 193 -6.60 23.06 -7.95
N GLN A 194 -7.15 23.50 -6.81
CA GLN A 194 -7.86 24.77 -6.69
C GLN A 194 -6.90 25.98 -6.63
N SER A 195 -5.74 25.85 -5.99
CA SER A 195 -4.74 26.92 -5.91
C SER A 195 -3.90 27.08 -7.18
N ALA A 196 -3.67 26.00 -7.94
CA ALA A 196 -3.06 26.06 -9.27
C ALA A 196 -3.90 26.87 -10.28
N SER A 197 -5.19 27.09 -9.99
CA SER A 197 -6.05 28.00 -10.76
C SER A 197 -5.92 29.48 -10.36
N ARG A 198 -5.20 29.80 -9.28
CA ARG A 198 -5.08 31.16 -8.72
C ARG A 198 -3.73 31.83 -8.93
N ASP A 199 -2.62 31.09 -9.00
CA ASP A 199 -1.31 31.68 -9.38
C ASP A 199 -0.24 30.59 -9.65
N PRO A 200 0.36 30.48 -10.84
CA PRO A 200 1.38 29.47 -11.14
C PRO A 200 2.70 29.63 -10.37
N ALA A 201 2.96 30.81 -9.80
CA ALA A 201 4.24 31.14 -9.16
C ALA A 201 4.35 30.65 -7.70
N GLN A 202 3.24 30.32 -7.03
CA GLN A 202 3.24 29.93 -5.61
C GLN A 202 3.32 28.41 -5.37
N THR A 203 3.21 27.58 -6.41
CA THR A 203 3.34 26.11 -6.28
C THR A 203 4.78 25.61 -6.40
N ALA A 204 5.75 26.48 -6.70
CA ALA A 204 7.15 26.12 -6.90
C ALA A 204 7.91 25.80 -5.59
N ASP A 205 7.37 26.20 -4.43
CA ASP A 205 8.04 26.06 -3.12
C ASP A 205 7.54 24.88 -2.26
N MET A 206 6.59 24.08 -2.76
CA MET A 206 6.27 22.81 -2.11
C MET A 206 6.92 21.68 -2.89
N ASP A 207 8.11 21.26 -2.44
CA ASP A 207 8.80 20.03 -2.84
C ASP A 207 7.97 18.80 -2.41
N VAL A 208 6.76 18.63 -2.96
CA VAL A 208 5.92 17.47 -2.71
C VAL A 208 6.48 16.33 -3.54
N PRO A 209 6.90 15.21 -2.91
CA PRO A 209 7.36 14.03 -3.64
C PRO A 209 6.30 13.58 -4.65
N THR A 210 6.67 13.53 -5.93
CA THR A 210 5.73 13.15 -7.01
C THR A 210 5.93 11.71 -7.46
N THR A 211 7.10 11.13 -7.19
CA THR A 211 7.42 9.73 -7.54
C THR A 211 7.48 8.84 -6.31
N PHE A 212 7.60 7.51 -6.53
CA PHE A 212 7.82 6.60 -5.39
C PHE A 212 9.15 6.89 -4.68
N ALA A 213 10.17 7.12 -5.49
CA ALA A 213 11.56 7.27 -5.07
C ALA A 213 11.82 8.55 -4.27
N ASP A 214 11.30 9.69 -4.72
CA ASP A 214 11.50 11.00 -4.06
C ASP A 214 11.12 10.95 -2.58
N TRP A 215 10.04 10.21 -2.26
CA TRP A 215 9.55 10.07 -0.90
C TRP A 215 10.29 9.00 -0.10
N SER A 216 10.75 7.92 -0.76
CA SER A 216 11.56 6.90 -0.09
C SER A 216 12.89 7.47 0.39
N ASP A 217 13.36 8.55 -0.23
CA ASP A 217 14.57 9.26 0.13
C ASP A 217 14.32 10.45 1.09
N ASP A 218 13.06 10.74 1.44
CA ASP A 218 12.69 11.80 2.40
C ASP A 218 13.12 11.42 3.83
N PRO A 219 13.93 12.22 4.53
CA PRO A 219 14.34 11.95 5.92
C PRO A 219 13.18 11.95 6.94
N HIS A 220 11.99 12.44 6.56
CA HIS A 220 10.76 12.39 7.35
C HIS A 220 9.83 11.22 6.98
N HIS A 221 10.29 10.30 6.12
CA HIS A 221 9.61 9.07 5.77
C HIS A 221 9.11 8.31 7.02
N GLY A 222 7.80 7.99 7.05
CA GLY A 222 7.17 7.24 8.13
C GLY A 222 6.74 8.06 9.36
N VAL A 223 6.97 9.38 9.39
CA VAL A 223 6.45 10.25 10.45
C VAL A 223 4.97 10.54 10.18
N PRO A 224 4.04 10.20 11.10
CA PRO A 224 2.63 10.56 10.93
C PRO A 224 2.50 12.08 10.81
N LYS A 225 1.79 12.57 9.78
CA LYS A 225 1.42 13.99 9.70
C LYS A 225 0.73 14.39 11.01
N ARG A 226 1.32 15.32 11.76
CA ARG A 226 0.83 15.75 13.08
C ARG A 226 -0.65 16.17 12.97
N GLY A 227 -1.52 15.59 13.79
CA GLY A 227 -2.93 16.01 13.93
C GLY A 227 -3.96 15.28 13.07
N VAL A 228 -3.61 14.25 12.31
CA VAL A 228 -4.59 13.50 11.50
C VAL A 228 -5.15 12.32 12.29
N ILE A 229 -6.38 12.45 12.80
CA ILE A 229 -7.17 11.33 13.32
C ILE A 229 -7.76 10.60 12.11
N TYR A 230 -7.37 9.35 11.92
CA TYR A 230 -7.90 8.51 10.85
C TYR A 230 -9.09 7.70 11.35
N PRO A 231 -10.34 8.07 11.02
CA PRO A 231 -11.50 7.25 11.37
C PRO A 231 -11.41 5.89 10.67
N ASN A 232 -11.93 4.83 11.31
CA ASN A 232 -12.13 3.53 10.67
C ASN A 232 -12.91 3.72 9.36
N ARG A 233 -12.25 3.47 8.24
CA ARG A 233 -12.76 3.80 6.90
C ARG A 233 -12.62 2.62 5.94
N PRO A 234 -13.49 2.58 4.92
CA PRO A 234 -13.90 1.37 4.24
C PRO A 234 -12.77 0.62 3.53
N GLN A 235 -12.78 -0.69 3.74
CA GLN A 235 -11.75 -1.67 3.41
C GLN A 235 -12.03 -2.41 2.09
N ARG A 236 -13.00 -1.94 1.29
CA ARG A 236 -13.52 -2.66 0.12
C ARG A 236 -13.04 -1.97 -1.15
N GLN A 237 -12.32 -2.66 -2.03
CA GLN A 237 -12.03 -2.13 -3.37
C GLN A 237 -12.20 -3.24 -4.41
N GLU A 238 -13.22 -3.03 -5.24
CA GLU A 238 -13.48 -3.54 -6.59
C GLU A 238 -14.29 -2.43 -7.29
#